data_AF-A0A091K279-F1
#
_entry.id   AF-A0A091K279-F1
#
_cell.length_a   1.000
_cell.length_b   1.000
_cell.length_c   1.000
_cell.angle_alpha   90.00
_cell.angle_beta   90.00
_cell.angle_gamma   90.00
#
_symmetry.space_group_name_H-M   'P 1'
#
loop_
_entity.id
_entity.type
_entity.pdbx_description
1 polymer ?
#
loop_
_entity_poly.entity_id
_entity_poly.type
_entity_poly.pdbx_seq_one_letter_code
_entity_poly.pdbx_strand_id
1 'polypeptide(L)'
;SQSGPPTTFDPVLIASCLRQIADRCNVDFERVSSQPLAEVLQGETEKFGAAVESISRSWSKQNPELAYEIAFLSVSVKLLIYVVKKTSFVIRPNQLTDVINGNRQVRNYIEARGGWVRM
;
A
#
# COMPACT_ATOMS: atom_id res chain seq x y z
N SER A 1 -11.58 32.17 20.12
CA SER A 1 -11.81 31.70 18.74
C SER A 1 -10.51 31.18 18.17
N GLN A 2 -10.38 29.86 17.95
CA GLN A 2 -9.56 29.27 16.87
C GLN A 2 -10.12 27.86 16.61
N SER A 3 -11.16 27.75 15.80
CA SER A 3 -11.50 26.50 15.12
C SER A 3 -10.47 26.32 14.01
N GLY A 4 -9.48 25.43 14.21
CA GLY A 4 -8.58 25.01 13.14
C GLY A 4 -9.39 24.48 11.95
N PRO A 5 -8.88 24.59 10.71
CA PRO A 5 -9.64 24.18 9.54
C PRO A 5 -10.03 22.71 9.67
N PRO A 6 -11.28 22.34 9.34
CA PRO A 6 -11.66 20.94 9.30
C PRO A 6 -10.79 20.30 8.23
N THR A 7 -9.86 19.42 8.64
CA THR A 7 -9.15 18.55 7.71
C THR A 7 -10.21 17.64 7.12
N THR A 8 -10.83 18.08 6.04
CA THR A 8 -11.96 17.38 5.43
C THR A 8 -11.38 16.13 4.82
N PHE A 9 -11.84 14.97 5.28
CA PHE A 9 -11.47 13.69 4.69
C PHE A 9 -11.88 13.71 3.21
N ASP A 10 -10.89 13.80 2.33
CA ASP A 10 -11.09 13.78 0.89
C ASP A 10 -10.58 12.45 0.31
N PRO A 11 -11.48 11.49 0.03
CA PRO A 11 -11.08 10.19 -0.51
C PRO A 11 -10.47 10.29 -1.91
N VAL A 12 -10.81 11.32 -2.70
CA VAL A 12 -10.27 11.53 -4.05
C VAL A 12 -8.81 11.97 -3.94
N LEU A 13 -8.49 12.86 -3.01
CA LEU A 13 -7.13 13.29 -2.72
C LEU A 13 -6.27 12.09 -2.29
N ILE A 14 -6.75 11.26 -1.36
CA ILE A 14 -6.02 10.08 -0.88
C ILE A 14 -5.77 9.10 -2.02
N ALA A 15 -6.80 8.81 -2.83
CA ALA A 15 -6.66 7.93 -3.99
C ALA A 15 -5.66 8.47 -5.02
N SER A 16 -5.64 9.78 -5.25
CA SER A 16 -4.67 10.44 -6.13
C SER A 16 -3.24 10.33 -5.58
N CYS A 17 -3.03 10.62 -4.30
CA CYS A 17 -1.73 10.50 -3.63
C CYS A 17 -1.21 9.04 -3.70
N LEU A 18 -2.04 8.06 -3.35
CA LEU A 18 -1.71 6.64 -3.45
C LEU A 18 -1.33 6.23 -4.87
N ARG A 19 -2.04 6.73 -5.89
CA ARG A 19 -1.70 6.48 -7.30
C ARG A 19 -0.33 7.07 -7.66
N GLN A 20 -0.06 8.32 -7.30
CA GLN A 20 1.23 8.98 -7.57
C GLN A 20 2.40 8.27 -6.87
N ILE A 21 2.20 7.79 -5.64
CA ILE A 21 3.18 6.99 -4.92
C ILE A 21 3.41 5.66 -5.65
N ALA A 22 2.33 4.96 -6.00
CA ALA A 22 2.39 3.69 -6.71
C ALA A 22 3.06 3.79 -8.08
N ASP A 23 2.90 4.89 -8.80
CA ASP A 23 3.53 5.09 -10.11
C ASP A 23 5.07 5.08 -10.05
N ARG A 24 5.66 5.32 -8.87
CA ARG A 24 7.11 5.20 -8.63
C ARG A 24 7.57 3.76 -8.43
N CYS A 25 6.65 2.81 -8.25
CA CYS A 25 6.96 1.40 -8.03
C CYS A 25 6.93 0.60 -9.32
N ASN A 26 8.04 -0.10 -9.56
CA ASN A 26 8.30 -0.95 -10.72
C ASN A 26 8.44 -2.44 -10.34
N VAL A 27 7.89 -2.85 -9.20
CA VAL A 27 7.91 -4.26 -8.78
C VAL A 27 7.27 -5.14 -9.85
N ASP A 28 8.03 -6.14 -10.28
CA ASP A 28 7.57 -7.18 -11.20
C ASP A 28 7.10 -8.40 -10.39
N PHE A 29 5.78 -8.48 -10.15
CA PHE A 29 5.18 -9.54 -9.33
C PHE A 29 5.34 -10.95 -9.92
N GLU A 30 5.55 -11.08 -11.24
CA GLU A 30 5.78 -12.39 -11.87
C GLU A 30 7.16 -12.97 -11.48
N ARG A 31 8.10 -12.10 -11.05
CA ARG A 31 9.46 -12.49 -10.63
C ARG A 31 9.63 -12.56 -9.12
N VAL A 32 8.61 -12.14 -8.36
CA VAL A 32 8.63 -12.20 -6.90
C VAL A 32 8.41 -13.65 -6.45
N SER A 33 9.44 -14.24 -5.83
CA SER A 33 9.29 -15.49 -5.09
C SER A 33 8.86 -15.18 -3.65
N SER A 34 7.57 -15.31 -3.37
CA SER A 34 6.99 -15.07 -2.04
C SER A 34 5.81 -16.02 -1.82
N GLN A 35 5.88 -16.83 -0.76
CA GLN A 35 4.78 -17.73 -0.40
C GLN A 35 3.47 -16.96 -0.14
N PRO A 36 3.46 -15.88 0.67
CA PRO A 36 2.24 -15.08 0.83
C PRO A 36 1.66 -14.54 -0.48
N LEU A 37 2.50 -14.19 -1.47
CA LEU A 37 2.00 -13.77 -2.78
C LEU A 37 1.29 -14.92 -3.51
N ALA A 38 1.86 -16.12 -3.47
CA ALA A 38 1.24 -17.29 -4.08
C ALA A 38 -0.11 -17.62 -3.43
N GLU A 39 -0.18 -17.60 -2.10
CA GLU A 39 -1.41 -17.82 -1.33
C GLU A 39 -2.49 -16.78 -1.68
N VAL A 40 -2.12 -15.49 -1.77
CA VAL A 40 -3.04 -14.43 -2.23
C VAL A 40 -3.58 -14.75 -3.63
N LEU A 41 -2.71 -15.13 -4.58
CA LEU A 41 -3.13 -15.43 -5.95
C LEU A 41 -4.02 -16.69 -6.05
N GLN A 42 -4.01 -17.55 -5.04
CA GLN A 42 -4.90 -18.71 -4.92
C GLN A 42 -6.22 -18.39 -4.23
N GLY A 43 -6.42 -17.15 -3.75
CA GLY A 43 -7.67 -16.69 -3.14
C GLY A 43 -7.62 -16.45 -1.64
N GLU A 44 -6.48 -16.69 -0.98
CA GLU A 44 -6.30 -16.39 0.46
C GLU A 44 -6.09 -14.88 0.68
N THR A 45 -7.16 -14.10 0.52
CA THR A 45 -7.12 -12.63 0.61
C THR A 45 -6.63 -12.10 1.97
N GLU A 46 -6.72 -12.89 3.04
CA GLU A 46 -6.17 -12.59 4.36
C GLU A 46 -4.64 -12.49 4.35
N LYS A 47 -3.97 -13.18 3.41
CA LYS A 47 -2.51 -13.17 3.26
C LYS A 47 -2.00 -11.91 2.58
N PHE A 48 -2.90 -11.06 2.07
CA PHE A 48 -2.54 -9.84 1.36
C PHE A 48 -1.62 -8.93 2.17
N GLY A 49 -1.90 -8.73 3.46
CA GLY A 49 -1.04 -7.90 4.32
C GLY A 49 0.37 -8.50 4.47
N ALA A 50 0.48 -9.82 4.63
CA ALA A 50 1.76 -10.52 4.72
C ALA A 50 2.55 -10.46 3.40
N ALA A 51 1.85 -10.54 2.26
CA ALA A 51 2.46 -10.37 0.94
C ALA A 51 2.99 -8.95 0.74
N VAL A 52 2.21 -7.93 1.07
CA VAL A 52 2.65 -6.53 1.03
C VAL A 52 3.90 -6.35 1.90
N GLU A 53 3.87 -6.79 3.15
CA GLU A 53 4.99 -6.68 4.09
C GLU A 53 6.27 -7.34 3.54
N SER A 54 6.15 -8.60 3.10
CA SER A 54 7.27 -9.39 2.55
C SER A 54 7.90 -8.70 1.34
N ILE A 55 7.08 -8.29 0.38
CA ILE A 55 7.52 -7.68 -0.87
C ILE A 55 8.12 -6.29 -0.60
N SER A 56 7.49 -5.49 0.26
CA SER A 56 7.94 -4.13 0.57
C SER A 56 9.32 -4.14 1.22
N ARG A 57 9.57 -5.07 2.14
CA ARG A 57 10.90 -5.24 2.76
C ARG A 57 11.96 -5.69 1.76
N SER A 58 11.60 -6.59 0.84
CA SER A 58 12.53 -7.02 -0.21
C SER A 58 12.85 -5.88 -1.18
N TRP A 59 11.82 -5.15 -1.61
CA TRP A 59 11.96 -4.07 -2.57
C TRP A 59 12.72 -2.87 -1.98
N SER A 60 12.44 -2.47 -0.73
CA SER A 60 13.18 -1.39 -0.06
C SER A 60 14.66 -1.74 0.18
N LYS A 61 15.00 -3.01 0.35
CA LYS A 61 16.41 -3.45 0.43
C LYS A 61 17.13 -3.34 -0.92
N GLN A 62 16.40 -3.55 -2.02
CA GLN A 62 16.93 -3.45 -3.39
C GLN A 62 17.00 -1.99 -3.89
N ASN A 63 16.19 -1.10 -3.31
CA ASN A 63 16.07 0.32 -3.67
C ASN A 63 16.28 1.16 -2.39
N PRO A 64 17.54 1.27 -1.89
CA PRO A 64 17.84 1.88 -0.59
C PRO A 64 17.48 3.37 -0.49
N GLU A 65 17.35 4.06 -1.61
CA GLU A 65 16.87 5.44 -1.70
C GLU A 65 15.38 5.58 -1.35
N LEU A 66 14.64 4.48 -1.37
CA LEU A 66 13.21 4.45 -1.16
C LEU A 66 12.89 3.96 0.25
N ALA A 67 12.33 4.85 1.06
CA ALA A 67 11.92 4.54 2.42
C ALA A 67 10.93 3.36 2.45
N TYR A 68 11.01 2.53 3.49
CA TYR A 68 10.15 1.37 3.68
C TYR A 68 8.66 1.72 3.56
N GLU A 69 8.24 2.87 4.08
CA GLU A 69 6.86 3.31 4.09
C GLU A 69 6.35 3.64 2.67
N ILE A 70 7.20 4.24 1.84
CA ILE A 70 6.91 4.47 0.42
C ILE A 70 6.86 3.14 -0.32
N ALA A 71 7.76 2.19 -0.01
CA ALA A 71 7.71 0.84 -0.55
C ALA A 71 6.38 0.16 -0.22
N PHE A 72 5.99 0.21 1.04
CA PHE A 72 4.76 -0.36 1.55
C PHE A 72 3.51 0.20 0.87
N LEU A 73 3.39 1.52 0.82
CA LEU A 73 2.25 2.18 0.15
C LEU A 73 2.19 1.82 -1.34
N SER A 74 3.33 1.85 -2.02
CA SER A 74 3.37 1.56 -3.45
C SER A 74 3.03 0.10 -3.76
N VAL A 75 3.63 -0.83 -3.03
CA VAL A 75 3.39 -2.27 -3.16
C VAL A 75 1.93 -2.61 -2.82
N SER A 76 1.35 -1.99 -1.80
CA SER A 76 -0.06 -2.21 -1.43
C SER A 76 -1.00 -1.92 -2.61
N VAL A 77 -0.82 -0.78 -3.28
CA VAL A 77 -1.64 -0.38 -4.43
C VAL A 77 -1.37 -1.26 -5.65
N LYS A 78 -0.09 -1.50 -5.96
CA LYS A 78 0.31 -2.30 -7.13
C LYS A 78 -0.11 -3.75 -7.01
N LEU A 79 0.01 -4.35 -5.82
CA LEU A 79 -0.40 -5.73 -5.57
C LEU A 79 -1.92 -5.87 -5.67
N LEU A 80 -2.68 -4.92 -5.14
CA LEU A 80 -4.14 -4.91 -5.28
C LEU A 80 -4.55 -4.91 -6.76
N ILE A 81 -3.99 -4.00 -7.56
CA ILE A 81 -4.27 -3.90 -8.99
C ILE A 81 -3.87 -5.19 -9.71
N TYR A 82 -2.72 -5.76 -9.36
CA TYR A 82 -2.24 -7.01 -9.95
C TYR A 82 -3.19 -8.17 -9.65
N VAL A 83 -3.60 -8.35 -8.40
CA VAL A 83 -4.51 -9.43 -7.99
C VAL A 83 -5.88 -9.27 -8.66
N VAL A 84 -6.45 -8.06 -8.68
CA VAL A 84 -7.74 -7.78 -9.35
C VAL A 84 -7.67 -8.07 -10.85
N LYS A 85 -6.51 -7.86 -11.49
CA LYS A 85 -6.33 -8.17 -12.93
C LYS A 85 -6.07 -9.65 -13.20
N LYS A 86 -5.37 -10.33 -12.30
CA LYS A 86 -4.90 -11.71 -12.50
C LYS A 86 -5.92 -12.76 -12.06
N THR A 87 -6.82 -12.39 -11.15
CA THR A 87 -7.73 -13.33 -10.47
C THR A 87 -9.18 -12.90 -10.62
N SER A 88 -10.10 -13.83 -10.41
CA SER A 88 -11.56 -13.60 -10.49
C SER A 88 -12.23 -13.39 -9.13
N PHE A 89 -11.49 -13.49 -8.02
CA PHE A 89 -12.07 -13.37 -6.69
C PHE A 89 -12.15 -11.91 -6.22
N VAL A 90 -13.09 -11.67 -5.31
CA VAL A 90 -13.39 -10.34 -4.79
C VAL A 90 -12.40 -10.01 -3.66
N ILE A 91 -11.50 -9.06 -3.90
CA ILE A 91 -10.79 -8.40 -2.80
C ILE A 91 -11.79 -7.55 -2.01
N ARG A 92 -11.78 -7.66 -0.68
CA ARG A 92 -12.67 -6.87 0.18
C ARG A 92 -12.46 -5.37 -0.07
N PRO A 93 -13.53 -4.56 -0.12
CA PRO A 93 -13.42 -3.11 -0.39
C PRO A 93 -12.46 -2.38 0.56
N ASN A 94 -12.37 -2.82 1.82
CA ASN A 94 -11.55 -2.19 2.84
C ASN A 94 -10.13 -2.79 2.95
N GLN A 95 -9.80 -3.82 2.17
CA GLN A 95 -8.55 -4.58 2.31
C GLN A 95 -7.31 -3.67 2.28
N LEU A 96 -7.29 -2.71 1.36
CA LEU A 96 -6.18 -1.77 1.23
C LEU A 96 -6.06 -0.85 2.45
N THR A 97 -7.20 -0.31 2.91
CA THR A 97 -7.28 0.59 4.06
C THR A 97 -6.88 -0.13 5.35
N ASP A 98 -7.32 -1.38 5.54
CA ASP A 98 -7.00 -2.19 6.71
C ASP A 98 -5.49 -2.47 6.78
N VAL A 99 -4.86 -2.77 5.65
CA VAL A 99 -3.42 -3.05 5.57
C VAL A 99 -2.59 -1.81 5.85
N ILE A 100 -2.96 -0.67 5.27
CA ILE A 100 -2.25 0.61 5.50
C ILE A 100 -2.41 1.04 6.96
N ASN A 101 -3.65 1.03 7.48
CA ASN A 101 -3.91 1.46 8.85
C ASN A 101 -3.41 0.46 9.90
N GLY A 102 -3.28 -0.82 9.55
CA GLY A 102 -2.68 -1.84 10.40
C GLY A 102 -1.19 -1.66 10.62
N ASN A 103 -0.49 -0.98 9.70
CA ASN A 103 0.95 -0.74 9.82
C ASN A 103 1.25 0.57 10.59
N ARG A 104 1.66 0.45 11.86
CA ARG A 104 1.99 1.60 12.72
C ARG A 104 3.12 2.48 12.16
N GLN A 105 4.14 1.89 11.55
CA GLN A 105 5.26 2.64 11.00
C GLN A 105 4.80 3.53 9.82
N VAL A 106 3.99 2.97 8.92
CA VAL A 106 3.42 3.70 7.78
C VAL A 106 2.48 4.82 8.25
N ARG A 107 1.61 4.54 9.23
CA ARG A 107 0.75 5.57 9.82
C ARG A 107 1.53 6.73 10.41
N ASN A 108 2.52 6.44 11.25
CA ASN A 108 3.36 7.47 11.86
C ASN A 108 4.10 8.30 10.78
N TYR A 109 4.54 7.66 9.70
CA TYR A 109 5.18 8.34 8.58
C TYR A 109 4.24 9.30 7.86
N ILE A 110 3.00 8.88 7.58
CA ILE A 110 1.96 9.74 6.98
C ILE A 110 1.68 10.94 7.90
N GLU A 111 1.51 10.72 9.20
CA GLU A 111 1.25 11.77 10.19
C GLU A 111 2.42 12.76 10.28
N ALA A 112 3.67 12.27 10.32
CA ALA A 112 4.87 13.11 10.36
C ALA A 112 5.03 13.98 9.10
N ARG A 113 4.48 13.56 7.97
CA ARG A 113 4.44 14.35 6.72
C ARG A 113 3.31 15.38 6.70
N GLY A 114 2.43 15.42 7.71
CA GLY A 114 1.27 16.29 7.76
C GLY A 114 0.01 15.69 7.15
N GLY A 115 -0.06 14.35 7.09
CA GLY A 115 -1.17 13.60 6.53
C GLY A 115 -1.14 13.50 5.01
N TRP A 116 -2.17 12.88 4.43
CA TRP A 116 -2.29 12.66 2.99
C TRP A 116 -2.29 13.96 2.15
N VAL A 117 -2.68 15.10 2.72
CA VAL A 117 -2.73 16.40 2.04
C VAL A 117 -1.33 16.95 1.72
N ARG A 118 -0.32 16.57 2.51
CA ARG A 118 1.05 17.10 2.43
C ARG A 118 2.09 16.04 2.03
N MET A 119 1.61 14.85 1.69
CA MET A 119 2.40 13.70 1.30
C MET A 119 2.58 13.65 -0.22
#